data_AF-A0A0F0GZM7-F1
#
_entry.id   AF-A0A0F0GZM7-F1
#
_cell.length_a   1.000
_cell.length_b   1.000
_cell.length_c   1.000
_cell.angle_alpha   90.00
_cell.angle_beta   90.00
_cell.angle_gamma   90.00
#
_symmetry.space_group_name_H-M   'P 1'
#
loop_
_entity.id
_entity.type
_entity.pdbx_description
1 polymer ?
#
loop_
_entity_poly.entity_id
_entity_poly.type
_entity_poly.pdbx_seq_one_letter_code
_entity_poly.pdbx_strand_id
1 'polypeptide(L)'
;MIAVVPVKYAATDSVWTQEQFENWMRPGIDYSMGDFWWRSSRGHFDVSSQVFDPITIHDPGPISTEAKRNDLHELVVKTAVQVDFAFVDVLLIWMARPTGWWGGYDVLVPSADGGERVVKVTVVDSITPFDVAAEELGHGYGLAHELGTDGSDYGSPYSSMSARVYGPARENQPSFIRLASPKLPDGGPNTQWPHVGQPANRIIGPMMCAAQLHREQAFRDSSSVVNLRDLPATVRLYALNYMAAGPGKPVLISFPRKGRVFFVELRQKRGYDQGITYEAVVVHSKGPDGRIRYEGAAQLVVGDRPFAVGDFALRILSVGSEFVDVEVRAGAIVSFPIRGVLLAGGFRTQHQLNLMLPEDMRNTLIVEMTARSKQNDYQRYDSETLAGMGAVLVFLRRNGLRDDAALKSMTADDMRNVLIVELGAQTGLGRELQGYTNLQLVQIGLGSDLARRGVGTAPFYVRGVLLAGRFRTQHQLNTMSNDDMRNTLIVVMTSLSNQTDYQAYNDADLAGVGAVMVFLRENGLRGDADLKKMSADDQRNVAIVELKAQTGRNLQGLSNIDLALTALGVERF
;
A
#
# COMPACT_ATOMS: atom_id res chain seq x y z
N MET A 1 -4.82 -36.15 2.85
CA MET A 1 -4.22 -36.73 1.62
C MET A 1 -4.93 -36.26 0.36
N ILE A 2 -4.14 -35.94 -0.68
CA ILE A 2 -4.56 -35.58 -2.03
C ILE A 2 -4.58 -36.82 -2.93
N ALA A 3 -5.71 -37.13 -3.57
CA ALA A 3 -5.77 -38.15 -4.62
C ALA A 3 -5.56 -37.50 -5.99
N VAL A 4 -4.55 -37.94 -6.75
CA VAL A 4 -4.28 -37.48 -8.11
C VAL A 4 -4.80 -38.52 -9.10
N VAL A 5 -5.82 -38.15 -9.88
CA VAL A 5 -6.46 -39.03 -10.87
C VAL A 5 -6.25 -38.46 -12.28
N PRO A 6 -5.34 -39.05 -13.08
CA PRO A 6 -5.22 -38.71 -14.49
C PRO A 6 -6.43 -39.24 -15.29
N VAL A 7 -6.97 -38.41 -16.18
CA VAL A 7 -8.17 -38.72 -16.95
C VAL A 7 -7.89 -38.61 -18.44
N LYS A 8 -8.27 -39.66 -19.17
CA LYS A 8 -8.21 -39.75 -20.63
C LYS A 8 -9.61 -39.77 -21.23
N TYR A 9 -9.75 -39.27 -22.45
CA TYR A 9 -10.97 -39.44 -23.27
C TYR A 9 -10.82 -40.54 -24.31
N ALA A 10 -9.59 -40.86 -24.69
CA ALA A 10 -9.25 -41.98 -25.56
C ALA A 10 -7.98 -42.68 -25.06
N ALA A 11 -7.82 -43.96 -25.41
CA ALA A 11 -6.63 -44.73 -25.06
C ALA A 11 -5.32 -44.11 -25.62
N THR A 12 -5.43 -43.36 -26.72
CA THR A 12 -4.32 -42.66 -27.37
C THR A 12 -3.95 -41.34 -26.69
N ASP A 13 -4.70 -40.89 -25.68
CA ASP A 13 -4.37 -39.66 -24.95
C ASP A 13 -3.11 -39.84 -24.11
N SER A 14 -2.22 -38.85 -24.26
CA SER A 14 -0.99 -38.78 -23.50
C SER A 14 -1.26 -38.18 -22.12
N VAL A 15 -0.76 -38.86 -21.10
CA VAL A 15 -0.72 -38.41 -19.71
C VAL A 15 0.73 -38.46 -19.26
N TRP A 16 1.09 -37.70 -18.23
CA TRP A 16 2.42 -37.83 -17.64
C TRP A 16 2.60 -39.24 -17.06
N THR A 17 3.85 -39.69 -16.98
CA THR A 17 4.16 -40.94 -16.29
C THR A 17 3.81 -40.82 -14.81
N GLN A 18 3.57 -41.95 -14.14
CA GLN A 18 3.35 -41.96 -12.71
C GLN A 18 4.50 -41.27 -11.95
N GLU A 19 5.76 -41.55 -12.33
CA GLU A 19 6.94 -40.91 -11.74
C GLU A 19 6.92 -39.38 -11.90
N GLN A 20 6.47 -38.86 -13.05
CA GLN A 20 6.36 -37.42 -13.26
C GLN A 20 5.29 -36.78 -12.36
N PHE A 21 4.13 -37.42 -12.20
CA PHE A 21 3.11 -36.96 -11.26
C PHE A 21 3.59 -37.02 -9.80
N GLU A 22 4.24 -38.12 -9.42
CA GLU A 22 4.80 -38.27 -8.08
C GLU A 22 5.85 -37.21 -7.79
N ASN A 23 6.75 -36.92 -8.73
CA ASN A 23 7.73 -35.84 -8.59
C ASN A 23 7.07 -34.46 -8.56
N TRP A 24 6.00 -34.26 -9.34
CA TRP A 24 5.24 -33.01 -9.34
C TRP A 24 4.55 -32.74 -8.00
N MET A 25 4.09 -33.77 -7.28
CA MET A 25 3.48 -33.63 -5.95
C MET A 25 4.46 -33.74 -4.78
N ARG A 26 5.75 -34.04 -5.02
CA ARG A 26 6.73 -34.30 -3.96
C ARG A 26 7.31 -33.01 -3.37
N PRO A 27 7.24 -32.80 -2.04
CA PRO A 27 7.99 -31.73 -1.37
C PRO A 27 9.51 -31.88 -1.54
N GLY A 28 10.24 -30.77 -1.61
CA GLY A 28 11.71 -30.77 -1.73
C GLY A 28 12.24 -30.93 -3.16
N ILE A 29 11.36 -31.09 -4.16
CA ILE A 29 11.73 -30.89 -5.57
C ILE A 29 11.35 -29.45 -5.93
N ASP A 30 12.33 -28.58 -6.10
CA ASP A 30 12.08 -27.16 -6.43
C ASP A 30 11.13 -27.04 -7.63
N TYR A 31 10.12 -26.18 -7.48
CA TYR A 31 9.07 -25.94 -8.48
C TYR A 31 8.09 -27.09 -8.72
N SER A 32 8.07 -28.10 -7.86
CA SER A 32 6.96 -29.04 -7.78
C SER A 32 5.77 -28.38 -7.06
N MET A 33 4.56 -28.91 -7.29
CA MET A 33 3.32 -28.51 -6.60
C MET A 33 3.40 -28.81 -5.11
N GLY A 34 3.98 -29.96 -4.75
CA GLY A 34 4.22 -30.33 -3.35
C GLY A 34 5.17 -29.39 -2.63
N ASP A 35 6.29 -29.04 -3.27
CA ASP A 35 7.28 -28.10 -2.71
C ASP A 35 6.71 -26.68 -2.59
N PHE A 36 5.94 -26.25 -3.59
CA PHE A 36 5.25 -24.96 -3.57
C PHE A 36 4.33 -24.84 -2.34
N TRP A 37 3.45 -25.81 -2.13
CA TRP A 37 2.48 -25.76 -1.03
C TRP A 37 3.13 -26.02 0.32
N TRP A 38 4.13 -26.91 0.39
CA TRP A 38 4.91 -27.12 1.61
C TRP A 38 5.60 -25.83 2.06
N ARG A 39 6.25 -25.10 1.14
CA ARG A 39 6.95 -23.85 1.46
C ARG A 39 5.99 -22.71 1.76
N SER A 40 4.97 -22.52 0.92
CA SER A 40 3.99 -21.44 1.08
C SER A 40 3.19 -21.58 2.37
N SER A 41 2.86 -22.81 2.77
CA SER A 41 2.17 -23.10 4.04
C SER A 41 3.12 -23.31 5.22
N ARG A 42 4.45 -23.30 5.01
CA ARG A 42 5.46 -23.65 6.02
C ARG A 42 5.20 -24.99 6.69
N GLY A 43 4.68 -25.96 5.94
CA GLY A 43 4.33 -27.30 6.40
C GLY A 43 3.02 -27.41 7.18
N HIS A 44 2.20 -26.34 7.24
CA HIS A 44 0.89 -26.40 7.89
C HIS A 44 -0.17 -27.12 7.05
N PHE A 45 0.00 -27.22 5.74
CA PHE A 45 -0.90 -28.00 4.88
C PHE A 45 -0.36 -29.41 4.67
N ASP A 46 -1.26 -30.39 4.77
CA ASP A 46 -0.97 -31.76 4.38
C ASP A 46 -0.91 -31.85 2.85
N VAL A 47 0.31 -31.97 2.34
CA VAL A 47 0.60 -32.15 0.91
C VAL A 47 0.86 -33.61 0.55
N SER A 48 0.56 -34.55 1.45
CA SER A 48 0.64 -35.98 1.13
C SER A 48 -0.26 -36.31 -0.04
N SER A 49 0.24 -37.11 -0.99
CA SER A 49 -0.49 -37.41 -2.21
C SER A 49 -0.32 -38.85 -2.65
N GLN A 50 -1.35 -39.40 -3.28
CA GLN A 50 -1.29 -40.67 -3.99
C GLN A 50 -1.69 -40.47 -5.45
N VAL A 51 -0.85 -40.95 -6.37
CA VAL A 51 -1.12 -40.94 -7.82
C VAL A 51 -1.71 -42.28 -8.22
N PHE A 52 -2.85 -42.24 -8.90
CA PHE A 52 -3.55 -43.43 -9.35
C PHE A 52 -3.37 -43.67 -10.85
N ASP A 53 -3.62 -44.91 -11.28
CA ASP A 53 -3.64 -45.25 -12.70
C ASP A 53 -4.65 -44.39 -13.48
N PRO A 54 -4.33 -43.98 -14.73
CA PRO A 54 -5.23 -43.18 -15.53
C PRO A 54 -6.56 -43.88 -15.80
N ILE A 55 -7.66 -43.17 -15.63
CA ILE A 55 -8.99 -43.65 -16.03
C ILE A 55 -9.36 -43.15 -17.42
N THR A 56 -10.30 -43.84 -18.08
CA THR A 56 -10.88 -43.38 -19.35
C THR A 56 -12.36 -43.10 -19.15
N ILE A 57 -12.79 -41.90 -19.50
CA ILE A 57 -14.21 -41.48 -19.51
C ILE A 57 -14.59 -41.02 -20.91
N HIS A 58 -15.89 -40.95 -21.20
CA HIS A 58 -16.36 -40.30 -22.42
C HIS A 58 -16.06 -38.81 -22.39
N ASP A 59 -15.69 -38.23 -23.54
CA ASP A 59 -15.46 -36.80 -23.69
C ASP A 59 -16.75 -36.02 -23.34
N PRO A 60 -16.76 -35.20 -22.26
CA PRO A 60 -17.94 -34.45 -21.86
C PRO A 60 -18.22 -33.25 -22.78
N GLY A 61 -17.34 -32.98 -23.75
CA GLY A 61 -17.31 -31.74 -24.51
C GLY A 61 -16.93 -30.54 -23.63
N PRO A 62 -17.15 -29.31 -24.12
CA PRO A 62 -16.84 -28.10 -23.35
C PRO A 62 -17.64 -28.02 -22.04
N ILE A 63 -16.92 -27.83 -20.93
CA ILE A 63 -17.51 -27.60 -19.61
C ILE A 63 -17.79 -26.09 -19.48
N SER A 64 -19.05 -25.70 -19.70
CA SER A 64 -19.47 -24.28 -19.70
C SER A 64 -20.44 -23.91 -18.59
N THR A 65 -20.84 -24.88 -17.75
CA THR A 65 -21.79 -24.68 -16.66
C THR A 65 -21.37 -25.44 -15.40
N GLU A 66 -21.82 -24.96 -14.25
CA GLU A 66 -21.62 -25.63 -12.96
C GLU A 66 -22.24 -27.03 -12.92
N ALA A 67 -23.42 -27.23 -13.53
CA ALA A 67 -24.04 -28.55 -13.62
C ALA A 67 -23.15 -29.56 -14.35
N LYS A 68 -22.61 -29.19 -15.53
CA LYS A 68 -21.69 -30.06 -16.29
C LYS A 68 -20.39 -30.36 -15.54
N ARG A 69 -19.93 -29.42 -14.73
CA ARG A 69 -18.76 -29.61 -13.87
C ARG A 69 -19.06 -30.66 -12.80
N ASN A 70 -20.20 -30.57 -12.13
CA ASN A 70 -20.60 -31.55 -11.13
C ASN A 70 -20.77 -32.93 -11.77
N ASP A 71 -21.39 -33.01 -12.95
CA ASP A 71 -21.51 -34.26 -13.71
C ASP A 71 -20.13 -34.88 -14.02
N LEU A 72 -19.14 -34.06 -14.39
CA LEU A 72 -17.76 -34.50 -14.62
C LEU A 72 -17.13 -35.05 -13.32
N HIS A 73 -17.28 -34.34 -12.21
CA HIS A 73 -16.73 -34.78 -10.92
C HIS A 73 -17.33 -36.12 -10.49
N GLU A 74 -18.66 -36.25 -10.54
CA GLU A 74 -19.37 -37.49 -10.21
C GLU A 74 -18.97 -38.64 -11.14
N LEU A 75 -18.82 -38.37 -12.44
CA LEU A 75 -18.36 -39.36 -13.41
C LEU A 75 -16.95 -39.86 -13.11
N VAL A 76 -16.02 -38.95 -12.75
CA VAL A 76 -14.66 -39.32 -12.36
C VAL A 76 -14.66 -40.13 -11.07
N VAL A 77 -15.39 -39.71 -10.03
CA VAL A 77 -15.51 -40.45 -8.77
C VAL A 77 -16.05 -41.86 -9.00
N LYS A 78 -17.10 -42.01 -9.81
CA LYS A 78 -17.70 -43.30 -10.15
C LYS A 78 -16.76 -44.20 -10.96
N THR A 79 -15.93 -43.62 -11.81
CA THR A 79 -15.04 -44.37 -12.70
C THR A 79 -13.72 -44.74 -12.00
N ALA A 80 -13.26 -43.92 -11.06
CA ALA A 80 -12.02 -44.10 -10.32
C ALA A 80 -12.16 -45.14 -9.17
N VAL A 81 -12.59 -46.36 -9.51
CA VAL A 81 -12.84 -47.46 -8.55
C VAL A 81 -11.60 -47.91 -7.78
N GLN A 82 -10.41 -47.52 -8.22
CA GLN A 82 -9.14 -47.76 -7.55
C GLN A 82 -8.88 -46.81 -6.37
N VAL A 83 -9.64 -45.73 -6.23
CA VAL A 83 -9.45 -44.71 -5.20
C VAL A 83 -10.27 -45.06 -3.97
N ASP A 84 -9.61 -45.20 -2.83
CA ASP A 84 -10.28 -45.28 -1.54
C ASP A 84 -10.58 -43.87 -1.02
N PHE A 85 -11.76 -43.36 -1.37
CA PHE A 85 -12.21 -42.02 -1.00
C PHE A 85 -12.42 -41.81 0.51
N ALA A 86 -12.39 -42.87 1.33
CA ALA A 86 -12.48 -42.73 2.78
C ALA A 86 -11.34 -41.87 3.37
N PHE A 87 -10.18 -41.82 2.69
CA PHE A 87 -8.96 -41.15 3.18
C PHE A 87 -8.54 -39.93 2.35
N VAL A 88 -9.39 -39.48 1.42
CA VAL A 88 -9.07 -38.40 0.46
C VAL A 88 -9.65 -37.04 0.91
N ASP A 89 -8.82 -36.07 1.24
CA ASP A 89 -9.31 -34.73 1.62
C ASP A 89 -9.52 -33.84 0.39
N VAL A 90 -8.70 -34.04 -0.64
CA VAL A 90 -8.74 -33.30 -1.90
C VAL A 90 -8.59 -34.27 -3.07
N LEU A 91 -9.47 -34.16 -4.06
CA LEU A 91 -9.37 -34.88 -5.33
C LEU A 91 -8.80 -33.95 -6.41
N LEU A 92 -7.59 -34.22 -6.88
CA LEU A 92 -6.97 -33.53 -8.02
C LEU A 92 -7.22 -34.34 -9.28
N ILE A 93 -8.09 -33.83 -10.15
CA ILE A 93 -8.39 -34.40 -11.46
C ILE A 93 -7.48 -33.74 -12.48
N TRP A 94 -6.63 -34.55 -13.13
CA TRP A 94 -5.74 -34.08 -14.19
C TRP A 94 -6.21 -34.56 -15.56
N MET A 95 -6.64 -33.64 -16.42
CA MET A 95 -7.22 -33.97 -17.72
C MET A 95 -6.14 -34.00 -18.81
N ALA A 96 -6.08 -35.09 -19.57
CA ALA A 96 -5.11 -35.25 -20.66
C ALA A 96 -5.31 -34.22 -21.80
N ARG A 97 -6.54 -33.77 -22.01
CA ARG A 97 -6.91 -32.75 -23.00
C ARG A 97 -7.49 -31.52 -22.32
N PRO A 98 -7.37 -30.33 -22.95
CA PRO A 98 -8.01 -29.13 -22.47
C PRO A 98 -9.52 -29.31 -22.37
N THR A 99 -10.12 -28.93 -21.24
CA THR A 99 -11.59 -28.98 -21.09
C THR A 99 -12.25 -27.64 -21.43
N GLY A 100 -11.43 -26.60 -21.66
CA GLY A 100 -11.88 -25.22 -21.83
C GLY A 100 -12.21 -24.52 -20.51
N TRP A 101 -11.99 -25.19 -19.38
CA TRP A 101 -12.28 -24.71 -18.04
C TRP A 101 -11.29 -25.33 -17.02
N TRP A 102 -10.91 -24.57 -16.01
CA TRP A 102 -10.12 -25.03 -14.86
C TRP A 102 -10.81 -24.48 -13.62
N GLY A 103 -10.72 -25.21 -12.51
CA GLY A 103 -11.52 -24.89 -11.35
C GLY A 103 -11.81 -26.05 -10.43
N GLY A 104 -12.30 -25.73 -9.24
CA GLY A 104 -12.72 -26.70 -8.25
C GLY A 104 -14.15 -26.51 -7.77
N TYR A 105 -14.74 -27.58 -7.23
CA TYR A 105 -15.95 -27.51 -6.43
C TYR A 105 -16.03 -28.72 -5.50
N ASP A 106 -17.18 -28.91 -4.87
CA ASP A 106 -17.44 -30.00 -3.95
C ASP A 106 -18.03 -31.18 -4.72
N VAL A 107 -17.64 -32.40 -4.35
CA VAL A 107 -18.26 -33.64 -4.85
C VAL A 107 -18.56 -34.58 -3.70
N LEU A 108 -19.67 -35.31 -3.80
CA LEU A 108 -20.00 -36.38 -2.87
C LEU A 108 -19.20 -37.63 -3.24
N VAL A 109 -18.56 -38.23 -2.24
CA VAL A 109 -17.79 -39.47 -2.36
C VAL A 109 -18.21 -40.47 -1.29
N PRO A 110 -18.03 -41.78 -1.52
CA PRO A 110 -18.28 -42.79 -0.50
C PRO A 110 -17.45 -42.54 0.78
N SER A 111 -18.08 -42.71 1.95
CA SER A 111 -17.42 -42.63 3.25
C SER A 111 -17.14 -44.03 3.84
N ALA A 112 -16.22 -44.09 4.82
CA ALA A 112 -15.79 -45.33 5.45
C ALA A 112 -16.93 -46.10 6.18
N ASP A 113 -17.96 -45.38 6.62
CA ASP A 113 -19.14 -45.91 7.33
C ASP A 113 -20.29 -46.30 6.39
N GLY A 114 -20.06 -46.30 5.06
CA GLY A 114 -21.04 -46.68 4.05
C GLY A 114 -22.03 -45.57 3.66
N GLY A 115 -21.78 -44.33 4.08
CA GLY A 115 -22.51 -43.13 3.67
C GLY A 115 -21.80 -42.35 2.55
N GLU A 116 -22.10 -41.06 2.47
CA GLU A 116 -21.44 -40.11 1.57
C GLU A 116 -20.83 -38.96 2.36
N ARG A 117 -19.72 -38.41 1.87
CA ARG A 117 -19.11 -37.18 2.40
C ARG A 117 -18.65 -36.28 1.28
N VAL A 118 -18.49 -35.00 1.60
CA VAL A 118 -17.99 -34.01 0.64
C VAL A 118 -16.46 -34.02 0.60
N VAL A 119 -15.91 -34.00 -0.61
CA VAL A 119 -14.48 -33.80 -0.89
C VAL A 119 -14.33 -32.61 -1.83
N LYS A 120 -13.27 -31.81 -1.61
CA LYS A 120 -12.91 -30.71 -2.50
C LYS A 120 -12.23 -31.26 -3.75
N VAL A 121 -12.66 -30.79 -4.91
CA VAL A 121 -12.12 -31.18 -6.21
C VAL A 121 -11.31 -30.02 -6.77
N THR A 122 -10.15 -30.33 -7.36
CA THR A 122 -9.34 -29.41 -8.16
C THR A 122 -9.20 -30.01 -9.55
N VAL A 123 -9.67 -29.32 -10.58
CA VAL A 123 -9.54 -29.75 -11.98
C VAL A 123 -8.47 -28.91 -12.66
N VAL A 124 -7.46 -29.60 -13.20
CA VAL A 124 -6.41 -29.03 -14.04
C VAL A 124 -6.26 -29.88 -15.30
N ASP A 125 -5.69 -29.31 -16.35
CA ASP A 125 -5.46 -30.02 -17.60
C ASP A 125 -4.02 -29.90 -18.10
N SER A 126 -3.73 -30.59 -19.20
CA SER A 126 -2.38 -30.65 -19.77
C SER A 126 -1.81 -29.29 -20.20
N ILE A 127 -2.63 -28.26 -20.37
CA ILE A 127 -2.19 -26.91 -20.76
C ILE A 127 -2.39 -25.86 -19.65
N THR A 128 -2.84 -26.27 -18.47
CA THR A 128 -3.07 -25.38 -17.33
C THR A 128 -1.73 -24.88 -16.78
N PRO A 129 -1.49 -23.56 -16.73
CA PRO A 129 -0.28 -23.00 -16.14
C PRO A 129 -0.07 -23.46 -14.69
N PHE A 130 1.20 -23.63 -14.26
CA PHE A 130 1.49 -24.12 -12.91
C PHE A 130 0.95 -23.19 -11.81
N ASP A 131 1.05 -21.88 -11.99
CA ASP A 131 0.50 -20.89 -11.06
C ASP A 131 -1.03 -20.99 -10.92
N VAL A 132 -1.75 -21.20 -12.03
CA VAL A 132 -3.18 -21.48 -12.03
C VAL A 132 -3.47 -22.81 -11.35
N ALA A 133 -2.72 -23.87 -11.65
CA ALA A 133 -2.89 -25.15 -10.98
C ALA A 133 -2.65 -25.04 -9.46
N ALA A 134 -1.72 -24.18 -9.04
CA ALA A 134 -1.49 -23.88 -7.64
C ALA A 134 -2.69 -23.16 -7.04
N GLU A 135 -3.16 -22.07 -7.64
CA GLU A 135 -4.38 -21.35 -7.23
C GLU A 135 -5.58 -22.29 -7.02
N GLU A 136 -5.85 -23.17 -7.99
CA GLU A 136 -6.98 -24.12 -7.93
C GLU A 136 -6.83 -25.17 -6.83
N LEU A 137 -5.60 -25.63 -6.56
CA LEU A 137 -5.35 -26.50 -5.41
C LEU A 137 -5.48 -25.73 -4.08
N GLY A 138 -5.20 -24.42 -4.09
CA GLY A 138 -5.43 -23.53 -2.95
C GLY A 138 -6.88 -23.50 -2.51
N HIS A 139 -7.83 -23.52 -3.46
CA HIS A 139 -9.26 -23.67 -3.16
C HIS A 139 -9.59 -25.02 -2.52
N GLY A 140 -8.84 -26.08 -2.86
CA GLY A 140 -8.91 -27.38 -2.17
C GLY A 140 -8.57 -27.29 -0.68
N TYR A 141 -7.65 -26.39 -0.31
CA TYR A 141 -7.39 -26.04 1.09
C TYR A 141 -8.37 -25.01 1.67
N GLY A 142 -9.41 -24.60 0.94
CA GLY A 142 -10.40 -23.61 1.40
C GLY A 142 -9.89 -22.16 1.38
N LEU A 143 -8.84 -21.87 0.60
CA LEU A 143 -8.39 -20.49 0.35
C LEU A 143 -9.33 -19.81 -0.64
N ALA A 144 -9.51 -18.50 -0.50
CA ALA A 144 -10.28 -17.68 -1.43
C ALA A 144 -9.33 -16.81 -2.26
N HIS A 145 -9.80 -16.33 -3.42
CA HIS A 145 -9.08 -15.28 -4.16
C HIS A 145 -8.83 -14.07 -3.25
N GLU A 146 -7.77 -13.33 -3.54
CA GLU A 146 -7.51 -12.06 -2.87
C GLU A 146 -8.17 -10.91 -3.64
N LEU A 147 -8.69 -9.95 -2.88
CA LEU A 147 -9.34 -8.79 -3.43
C LEU A 147 -8.36 -7.65 -3.68
N GLY A 148 -8.60 -6.90 -4.75
CA GLY A 148 -8.03 -5.57 -4.95
C GLY A 148 -8.65 -4.53 -4.03
N THR A 149 -8.08 -3.32 -4.06
CA THR A 149 -8.59 -2.18 -3.30
C THR A 149 -10.00 -1.74 -3.74
N ASP A 150 -10.38 -2.07 -4.96
CA ASP A 150 -11.72 -1.83 -5.54
C ASP A 150 -12.71 -2.98 -5.27
N GLY A 151 -12.27 -4.04 -4.58
CA GLY A 151 -13.08 -5.23 -4.31
C GLY A 151 -13.17 -6.22 -5.47
N SER A 152 -12.43 -6.01 -6.57
CA SER A 152 -12.31 -7.01 -7.63
C SER A 152 -11.47 -8.21 -7.16
N ASP A 153 -11.81 -9.42 -7.64
CA ASP A 153 -10.91 -10.58 -7.48
C ASP A 153 -9.61 -10.34 -8.25
N TYR A 154 -8.54 -11.00 -7.82
CA TYR A 154 -7.22 -10.96 -8.46
C TYR A 154 -6.51 -9.60 -8.34
N GLY A 155 -6.53 -9.00 -7.16
CA GLY A 155 -5.94 -7.67 -6.92
C GLY A 155 -4.50 -7.62 -6.40
N SER A 156 -3.91 -8.74 -6.00
CA SER A 156 -2.53 -8.86 -5.53
C SER A 156 -1.59 -9.46 -6.59
N PRO A 157 -0.53 -8.74 -7.01
CA PRO A 157 0.55 -9.31 -7.83
C PRO A 157 1.56 -10.12 -7.01
N TYR A 158 1.36 -10.25 -5.69
CA TYR A 158 2.29 -10.88 -4.75
C TYR A 158 1.73 -12.17 -4.15
N SER A 159 0.69 -12.77 -4.71
CA SER A 159 0.13 -14.02 -4.17
C SER A 159 -0.39 -14.93 -5.25
N SER A 160 -0.16 -16.23 -5.13
CA SER A 160 -0.71 -17.22 -6.06
C SER A 160 -2.23 -17.22 -6.11
N MET A 161 -2.92 -16.81 -5.03
CA MET A 161 -4.39 -16.73 -4.97
C MET A 161 -4.94 -15.47 -5.66
N SER A 162 -4.16 -14.86 -6.56
CA SER A 162 -4.46 -13.55 -7.11
C SER A 162 -3.61 -13.14 -8.31
N ALA A 163 -2.38 -13.63 -8.43
CA ALA A 163 -1.40 -13.12 -9.39
C ALA A 163 -1.73 -13.51 -10.84
N ARG A 164 -2.70 -14.41 -11.05
CA ARG A 164 -3.09 -14.96 -12.36
C ARG A 164 -3.27 -13.93 -13.47
N VAL A 165 -3.85 -12.77 -13.17
CA VAL A 165 -4.14 -11.72 -14.17
C VAL A 165 -2.96 -10.81 -14.47
N TYR A 166 -1.87 -10.93 -13.71
CA TYR A 166 -0.72 -10.05 -13.83
C TYR A 166 0.30 -10.63 -14.82
N GLY A 167 0.46 -9.94 -15.96
CA GLY A 167 1.21 -10.33 -17.17
C GLY A 167 1.60 -9.12 -18.04
N PRO A 168 2.55 -9.18 -19.01
CA PRO A 168 3.18 -8.03 -19.63
C PRO A 168 2.32 -7.60 -20.81
N ALA A 169 1.24 -6.89 -20.55
CA ALA A 169 0.48 -6.24 -21.63
C ALA A 169 1.39 -5.26 -22.39
N ARG A 170 2.49 -4.86 -21.73
CA ARG A 170 3.83 -4.43 -22.17
C ARG A 170 4.42 -3.87 -20.87
N GLU A 171 5.26 -4.57 -20.10
CA GLU A 171 5.75 -3.96 -18.85
C GLU A 171 5.88 -4.82 -17.58
N ASN A 172 4.84 -5.58 -17.20
CA ASN A 172 4.61 -5.97 -15.79
C ASN A 172 4.19 -7.45 -15.61
N GLN A 173 5.13 -8.39 -15.65
CA GLN A 173 4.87 -9.83 -15.39
C GLN A 173 5.29 -10.29 -13.99
N PRO A 174 4.36 -10.65 -13.10
CA PRO A 174 4.63 -11.55 -11.99
C PRO A 174 4.13 -12.96 -12.23
N SER A 175 4.73 -13.61 -13.23
CA SER A 175 4.99 -15.05 -13.30
C SER A 175 6.32 -15.23 -14.03
N PHE A 176 7.14 -16.21 -13.64
CA PHE A 176 8.44 -16.49 -14.24
C PHE A 176 8.41 -17.83 -14.99
N ILE A 177 9.19 -17.95 -16.07
CA ILE A 177 9.35 -19.23 -16.78
C ILE A 177 10.54 -19.99 -16.19
N ARG A 178 10.29 -21.07 -15.46
CA ARG A 178 11.37 -21.93 -14.97
C ARG A 178 12.09 -22.66 -16.08
N LEU A 179 13.32 -23.09 -15.83
CA LEU A 179 14.03 -23.99 -16.72
C LEU A 179 13.33 -25.36 -16.78
N ALA A 180 13.49 -26.05 -17.90
CA ALA A 180 13.05 -27.43 -18.04
C ALA A 180 13.83 -28.31 -17.05
N SER A 181 13.15 -29.31 -16.50
CA SER A 181 13.74 -30.26 -15.57
C SER A 181 13.28 -31.66 -15.98
N PRO A 182 14.20 -32.64 -16.10
CA PRO A 182 13.80 -34.01 -16.43
C PRO A 182 12.91 -34.65 -15.35
N LYS A 183 12.91 -34.10 -14.12
CA LYS A 183 12.09 -34.60 -13.01
C LYS A 183 10.66 -34.10 -13.03
N LEU A 184 10.38 -32.99 -13.71
CA LEU A 184 9.09 -32.32 -13.67
C LEU A 184 8.46 -32.26 -15.07
N PRO A 185 7.13 -32.37 -15.19
CA PRO A 185 6.48 -32.19 -16.47
C PRO A 185 6.60 -30.74 -16.96
N ASP A 186 6.70 -30.57 -18.27
CA ASP A 186 6.64 -29.25 -18.91
C ASP A 186 5.18 -28.85 -19.24
N GLY A 187 4.29 -29.83 -19.39
CA GLY A 187 2.93 -29.63 -19.88
C GLY A 187 2.87 -29.31 -21.38
N GLY A 188 1.65 -29.16 -21.89
CA GLY A 188 1.40 -28.68 -23.23
C GLY A 188 1.60 -27.16 -23.37
N PRO A 189 1.50 -26.63 -24.59
CA PRO A 189 1.61 -25.20 -24.83
C PRO A 189 0.43 -24.48 -24.20
N ASN A 190 0.71 -23.56 -23.28
CA ASN A 190 -0.31 -22.72 -22.67
C ASN A 190 -1.01 -21.88 -23.75
N THR A 191 -2.34 -21.78 -23.65
CA THR A 191 -3.18 -21.01 -24.58
C THR A 191 -3.56 -19.64 -24.02
N GLN A 192 -3.31 -19.41 -22.74
CA GLN A 192 -3.69 -18.18 -22.07
C GLN A 192 -2.62 -17.11 -22.21
N TRP A 193 -3.06 -15.90 -22.53
CA TRP A 193 -2.22 -14.73 -22.42
C TRP A 193 -1.84 -14.52 -20.93
N PRO A 194 -0.59 -14.13 -20.60
CA PRO A 194 0.45 -13.64 -21.50
C PRO A 194 1.45 -14.67 -22.03
N HIS A 195 1.43 -15.88 -21.52
CA HIS A 195 2.46 -16.88 -21.79
C HIS A 195 2.04 -17.86 -22.90
N VAL A 196 1.36 -17.36 -23.94
CA VAL A 196 0.87 -18.20 -25.04
C VAL A 196 2.06 -18.93 -25.68
N GLY A 197 1.93 -20.25 -25.84
CA GLY A 197 2.94 -21.12 -26.43
C GLY A 197 4.07 -21.54 -25.48
N GLN A 198 4.17 -20.97 -24.28
CA GLN A 198 5.11 -21.46 -23.27
C GLN A 198 4.61 -22.77 -22.68
N PRO A 199 5.48 -23.73 -22.30
CA PRO A 199 5.04 -24.94 -21.64
C PRO A 199 4.37 -24.62 -20.31
N ALA A 200 3.13 -25.07 -20.14
CA ALA A 200 2.24 -24.59 -19.09
C ALA A 200 2.81 -24.80 -17.67
N ASN A 201 3.40 -25.97 -17.41
CA ASN A 201 3.96 -26.28 -16.09
C ASN A 201 5.31 -25.60 -15.81
N ARG A 202 5.81 -24.79 -16.75
CA ARG A 202 6.98 -23.93 -16.55
C ARG A 202 6.61 -22.50 -16.16
N ILE A 203 5.34 -22.10 -16.29
CA ILE A 203 4.85 -20.77 -15.90
C ILE A 203 4.57 -20.79 -14.39
N ILE A 204 5.48 -20.25 -13.60
CA ILE A 204 5.42 -20.25 -12.14
C ILE A 204 5.00 -18.86 -11.64
N GLY A 205 4.24 -18.82 -10.54
CA GLY A 205 3.77 -17.59 -9.90
C GLY A 205 4.39 -17.37 -8.51
N PRO A 206 4.13 -16.21 -7.88
CA PRO A 206 4.57 -15.93 -6.53
C PRO A 206 3.97 -16.93 -5.53
N MET A 207 4.62 -17.11 -4.39
CA MET A 207 4.06 -17.89 -3.29
C MET A 207 2.77 -17.26 -2.75
N MET A 208 1.91 -18.08 -2.13
CA MET A 208 0.76 -17.59 -1.36
C MET A 208 1.22 -16.60 -0.29
N CYS A 209 0.52 -15.48 -0.12
CA CYS A 209 0.83 -14.55 0.97
C CYS A 209 0.59 -15.19 2.35
N ALA A 210 1.37 -14.78 3.36
CA ALA A 210 1.24 -15.28 4.73
C ALA A 210 -0.07 -14.82 5.41
N ALA A 211 -0.72 -13.77 4.90
CA ALA A 211 -2.03 -13.32 5.38
C ALA A 211 -3.12 -14.40 5.22
N GLN A 212 -3.05 -15.21 4.15
CA GLN A 212 -3.93 -16.37 3.95
C GLN A 212 -3.72 -17.43 5.05
N LEU A 213 -2.46 -17.67 5.43
CA LEU A 213 -2.09 -18.66 6.44
C LEU A 213 -2.46 -18.23 7.87
N HIS A 214 -2.70 -16.94 8.12
CA HIS A 214 -3.09 -16.42 9.44
C HIS A 214 -4.43 -16.99 9.97
N ARG A 215 -5.21 -17.67 9.13
CA ARG A 215 -6.38 -18.44 9.59
C ARG A 215 -5.99 -19.69 10.39
N GLU A 216 -4.81 -20.27 10.13
CA GLU A 216 -4.30 -21.44 10.82
C GLU A 216 -3.79 -21.04 12.20
N GLN A 217 -4.43 -21.53 13.26
CA GLN A 217 -4.09 -21.14 14.62
C GLN A 217 -2.62 -21.43 14.94
N ALA A 218 -2.12 -22.59 14.53
CA ALA A 218 -0.73 -22.99 14.77
C ALA A 218 0.28 -22.03 14.12
N PHE A 219 -0.05 -21.43 12.97
CA PHE A 219 0.81 -20.41 12.34
C PHE A 219 0.66 -19.07 13.05
N ARG A 220 -0.57 -18.62 13.27
CA ARG A 220 -0.89 -17.34 13.93
C ARG A 220 -0.25 -17.19 15.30
N ASP A 221 -0.22 -18.29 16.05
CA ASP A 221 0.28 -18.33 17.42
C ASP A 221 1.78 -18.68 17.47
N SER A 222 2.42 -18.90 16.31
CA SER A 222 3.86 -19.19 16.21
C SER A 222 4.72 -17.93 16.26
N SER A 223 6.01 -18.12 16.52
CA SER A 223 7.05 -17.09 16.41
C SER A 223 7.23 -16.49 15.00
N SER A 224 6.60 -17.07 13.98
CA SER A 224 6.62 -16.52 12.62
C SER A 224 5.71 -15.31 12.45
N VAL A 225 4.81 -15.06 13.41
CA VAL A 225 3.88 -13.92 13.39
C VAL A 225 4.15 -13.00 14.60
N VAL A 226 4.35 -11.72 14.32
CA VAL A 226 4.42 -10.68 15.36
C VAL A 226 3.07 -9.96 15.42
N ASN A 227 2.30 -10.26 16.46
CA ASN A 227 0.99 -9.66 16.71
C ASN A 227 1.16 -8.35 17.51
N LEU A 228 1.01 -7.20 16.85
CA LEU A 228 1.09 -5.89 17.50
C LEU A 228 -0.29 -5.45 18.00
N ARG A 229 -0.30 -4.79 19.16
CA ARG A 229 -1.49 -4.15 19.74
C ARG A 229 -1.35 -2.63 19.82
N ASP A 230 -0.16 -2.18 20.17
CA ASP A 230 0.17 -0.78 20.34
C ASP A 230 1.15 -0.31 19.27
N LEU A 231 0.99 0.94 18.82
CA LEU A 231 1.84 1.58 17.82
C LEU A 231 2.37 2.92 18.39
N PRO A 232 3.61 3.32 18.05
CA PRO A 232 4.49 2.69 17.08
C PRO A 232 5.20 1.43 17.59
N ALA A 233 5.58 0.53 16.68
CA ALA A 233 6.35 -0.67 17.02
C ALA A 233 7.34 -1.04 15.92
N THR A 234 8.57 -1.35 16.30
CA THR A 234 9.64 -1.78 15.40
C THR A 234 9.76 -3.30 15.37
N VAL A 235 9.79 -3.88 14.17
CA VAL A 235 9.90 -5.32 13.95
C VAL A 235 10.93 -5.59 12.85
N ARG A 236 11.80 -6.58 13.08
CA ARG A 236 12.60 -7.19 12.03
C ARG A 236 11.80 -8.27 11.33
N LEU A 237 11.51 -8.06 10.06
CA LEU A 237 10.71 -8.93 9.22
C LEU A 237 11.60 -9.64 8.19
N TYR A 238 11.54 -10.96 8.13
CA TYR A 238 12.29 -11.77 7.18
C TYR A 238 11.45 -12.08 5.95
N ALA A 239 12.11 -12.25 4.80
CA ALA A 239 11.43 -12.53 3.55
C ALA A 239 10.65 -13.86 3.63
N LEU A 240 9.49 -13.93 2.95
CA LEU A 240 8.64 -15.13 3.01
C LEU A 240 9.36 -16.40 2.52
N ASN A 241 10.27 -16.25 1.55
CA ASN A 241 11.11 -17.31 1.00
C ASN A 241 12.41 -17.56 1.79
N TYR A 242 12.52 -17.05 3.02
CA TYR A 242 13.66 -17.26 3.90
C TYR A 242 13.74 -18.73 4.35
N MET A 243 14.63 -19.50 3.72
CA MET A 243 14.81 -20.94 3.94
C MET A 243 16.00 -21.29 4.88
N ALA A 244 16.76 -20.30 5.36
CA ALA A 244 17.94 -20.54 6.18
C ALA A 244 17.61 -20.66 7.69
N ALA A 245 17.32 -21.89 8.11
CA ALA A 245 17.36 -22.42 9.48
C ALA A 245 16.31 -21.91 10.50
N GLY A 246 15.32 -22.78 10.75
CA GLY A 246 14.66 -22.96 12.06
C GLY A 246 13.32 -22.24 12.29
N PRO A 247 12.47 -22.78 13.19
CA PRO A 247 11.34 -22.04 13.75
C PRO A 247 11.87 -20.80 14.49
N GLY A 248 11.16 -19.67 14.47
CA GLY A 248 11.53 -18.53 15.32
C GLY A 248 11.51 -17.15 14.68
N LYS A 249 11.65 -17.05 13.35
CA LYS A 249 11.84 -15.75 12.68
C LYS A 249 10.51 -15.15 12.20
N PRO A 250 10.22 -13.88 12.52
CA PRO A 250 9.04 -13.18 12.02
C PRO A 250 9.05 -13.06 10.50
N VAL A 251 8.02 -13.58 9.85
CA VAL A 251 7.75 -13.39 8.41
C VAL A 251 6.45 -12.61 8.16
N LEU A 252 5.66 -12.41 9.21
CA LEU A 252 4.41 -11.66 9.17
C LEU A 252 4.29 -10.76 10.40
N ILE A 253 3.91 -9.50 10.18
CA ILE A 253 3.39 -8.62 11.23
C ILE A 253 1.87 -8.61 11.08
N SER A 254 1.14 -8.72 12.19
CA SER A 254 -0.32 -8.66 12.23
C SER A 254 -0.76 -7.61 13.24
N PHE A 255 -1.68 -6.72 12.90
CA PHE A 255 -2.19 -5.71 13.83
C PHE A 255 -3.61 -5.24 13.50
N PRO A 256 -4.48 -5.01 14.52
CA PRO A 256 -5.82 -4.51 14.30
C PRO A 256 -5.82 -2.99 14.11
N ARG A 257 -6.58 -2.48 13.13
CA ARG A 257 -6.76 -1.04 12.92
C ARG A 257 -8.02 -0.78 12.10
N LYS A 258 -8.80 0.25 12.45
CA LYS A 258 -10.04 0.66 11.74
C LYS A 258 -11.00 -0.50 11.39
N GLY A 259 -11.19 -1.45 12.32
CA GLY A 259 -12.09 -2.59 12.12
C GLY A 259 -11.58 -3.70 11.20
N ARG A 260 -10.30 -3.68 10.82
CA ARG A 260 -9.63 -4.69 10.00
C ARG A 260 -8.39 -5.19 10.73
N VAL A 261 -7.88 -6.35 10.31
CA VAL A 261 -6.54 -6.82 10.70
C VAL A 261 -5.63 -6.60 9.50
N PHE A 262 -4.52 -5.88 9.70
CA PHE A 262 -3.51 -5.62 8.68
C PHE A 262 -2.36 -6.60 8.82
N PHE A 263 -1.80 -6.98 7.69
CA PHE A 263 -0.70 -7.91 7.56
C PHE A 263 0.42 -7.26 6.77
N VAL A 264 1.65 -7.43 7.25
CA VAL A 264 2.85 -6.89 6.61
C VAL A 264 3.86 -8.01 6.44
N GLU A 265 4.29 -8.24 5.21
CA GLU A 265 5.25 -9.28 4.83
C GLU A 265 6.35 -8.74 3.89
N LEU A 266 7.54 -9.33 3.93
CA LEU A 266 8.63 -8.98 3.02
C LEU A 266 8.65 -9.95 1.82
N ARG A 267 8.63 -9.40 0.60
CA ARG A 267 8.72 -10.16 -0.66
C ARG A 267 9.99 -9.78 -1.43
N GLN A 268 10.67 -10.80 -1.97
CA GLN A 268 11.96 -10.67 -2.65
C GLN A 268 11.95 -11.43 -3.98
N LYS A 269 12.68 -10.94 -4.98
CA LYS A 269 12.68 -11.49 -6.36
C LYS A 269 13.58 -12.72 -6.48
N ARG A 270 13.25 -13.78 -5.75
CA ARG A 270 14.00 -15.06 -5.77
C ARG A 270 13.07 -16.26 -5.57
N GLY A 271 13.47 -17.41 -6.12
CA GLY A 271 12.66 -18.62 -6.11
C GLY A 271 11.31 -18.41 -6.81
N TYR A 272 10.23 -18.88 -6.21
CA TYR A 272 8.85 -18.68 -6.71
C TYR A 272 8.48 -17.19 -6.88
N ASP A 273 9.03 -16.31 -6.04
CA ASP A 273 8.76 -14.87 -6.11
C ASP A 273 9.63 -14.15 -7.15
N GLN A 274 10.47 -14.84 -7.92
CA GLN A 274 11.34 -14.19 -8.93
C GLN A 274 10.56 -13.33 -9.93
N GLY A 275 9.31 -13.72 -10.21
CA GLY A 275 8.41 -12.97 -11.09
C GLY A 275 7.93 -11.63 -10.52
N ILE A 276 7.88 -11.42 -9.19
CA ILE A 276 7.20 -10.22 -8.64
C ILE A 276 7.75 -8.91 -9.21
N THR A 277 6.90 -7.89 -9.32
CA THR A 277 7.23 -6.63 -10.01
C THR A 277 8.49 -5.98 -9.43
N TYR A 278 8.55 -5.82 -8.11
CA TYR A 278 9.71 -5.32 -7.38
C TYR A 278 9.75 -5.92 -5.96
N GLU A 279 10.90 -5.87 -5.31
CA GLU A 279 11.03 -6.28 -3.91
C GLU A 279 10.40 -5.22 -3.00
N ALA A 280 9.61 -5.66 -2.03
CA ALA A 280 8.80 -4.76 -1.23
C ALA A 280 8.38 -5.36 0.10
N VAL A 281 8.02 -4.45 1.02
CA VAL A 281 7.14 -4.77 2.14
C VAL A 281 5.70 -4.66 1.64
N VAL A 282 5.01 -5.79 1.57
CA VAL A 282 3.66 -5.91 1.04
C VAL A 282 2.65 -5.83 2.18
N VAL A 283 1.56 -5.12 1.94
CA VAL A 283 0.47 -4.97 2.91
C VAL A 283 -0.78 -5.64 2.39
N HIS A 284 -1.32 -6.54 3.21
CA HIS A 284 -2.64 -7.09 3.05
C HIS A 284 -3.52 -6.72 4.25
N SER A 285 -4.82 -6.97 4.13
CA SER A 285 -5.70 -6.90 5.29
C SER A 285 -6.87 -7.88 5.20
N LYS A 286 -7.50 -8.14 6.34
CA LYS A 286 -8.72 -8.95 6.46
C LYS A 286 -9.81 -8.12 7.10
N GLY A 287 -10.91 -7.95 6.37
CA GLY A 287 -12.10 -7.25 6.84
C GLY A 287 -13.10 -8.19 7.52
N PRO A 288 -14.29 -7.66 7.91
CA PRO A 288 -15.37 -8.44 8.51
C PRO A 288 -15.92 -9.55 7.62
N ASP A 289 -15.82 -9.41 6.30
CA ASP A 289 -16.21 -10.43 5.32
C ASP A 289 -15.23 -11.62 5.26
N GLY A 290 -14.14 -11.57 6.02
CA GLY A 290 -13.16 -12.64 6.12
C GLY A 290 -12.21 -12.77 4.92
N ARG A 291 -12.37 -11.96 3.87
CA ARG A 291 -11.53 -12.02 2.67
C ARG A 291 -10.25 -11.19 2.82
N ILE A 292 -9.15 -11.75 2.32
CA ILE A 292 -7.85 -11.09 2.23
C ILE A 292 -7.89 -10.07 1.10
N ARG A 293 -7.39 -8.86 1.35
CA ARG A 293 -7.26 -7.80 0.36
C ARG A 293 -5.83 -7.31 0.27
N TYR A 294 -5.37 -6.99 -0.92
CA TYR A 294 -4.11 -6.29 -1.14
C TYR A 294 -4.30 -4.78 -0.96
N GLU A 295 -3.48 -4.17 -0.11
CA GLU A 295 -3.58 -2.75 0.26
C GLU A 295 -2.41 -1.91 -0.30
N GLY A 296 -1.50 -2.56 -1.03
CA GLY A 296 -0.34 -1.92 -1.63
C GLY A 296 0.98 -2.52 -1.16
N ALA A 297 2.07 -1.91 -1.63
CA ALA A 297 3.42 -2.34 -1.31
C ALA A 297 4.34 -1.12 -1.14
N ALA A 298 5.26 -1.23 -0.19
CA ALA A 298 6.30 -0.26 0.11
C ALA A 298 7.64 -0.79 -0.44
N GLN A 299 8.20 -0.11 -1.44
CA GLN A 299 9.55 -0.42 -1.93
C GLN A 299 10.58 -0.39 -0.79
N LEU A 300 11.63 -1.20 -0.91
CA LEU A 300 12.70 -1.35 0.09
C LEU A 300 13.67 -0.15 0.09
N VAL A 301 13.14 1.04 0.38
CA VAL A 301 13.88 2.29 0.50
C VAL A 301 13.58 2.88 1.86
N VAL A 302 14.63 3.24 2.59
CA VAL A 302 14.53 3.86 3.93
C VAL A 302 13.60 5.08 3.89
N GLY A 303 12.71 5.16 4.87
CA GLY A 303 11.72 6.24 5.01
C GLY A 303 10.28 5.77 5.17
N ASP A 304 9.36 6.73 5.21
CA ASP A 304 7.95 6.50 5.51
C ASP A 304 7.13 6.15 4.26
N ARG A 305 6.22 5.19 4.42
CA ARG A 305 5.27 4.74 3.41
C ARG A 305 3.87 4.66 4.02
N PRO A 306 2.95 5.56 3.63
CA PRO A 306 1.63 5.66 4.23
C PRO A 306 0.63 4.69 3.61
N PHE A 307 -0.29 4.19 4.43
CA PHE A 307 -1.39 3.30 4.05
C PHE A 307 -2.71 3.87 4.58
N ALA A 308 -3.33 4.72 3.75
CA ALA A 308 -4.52 5.50 4.12
C ALA A 308 -5.71 4.64 4.59
N VAL A 309 -5.92 3.49 3.94
CA VAL A 309 -7.02 2.55 4.24
C VAL A 309 -7.00 2.05 5.69
N GLY A 310 -5.81 1.95 6.28
CA GLY A 310 -5.62 1.55 7.67
C GLY A 310 -5.26 2.71 8.58
N ASP A 311 -5.09 3.93 8.08
CA ASP A 311 -4.61 5.06 8.87
C ASP A 311 -3.33 4.72 9.67
N PHE A 312 -2.30 4.25 8.95
CA PHE A 312 -0.98 3.94 9.48
C PHE A 312 0.11 4.23 8.43
N ALA A 313 1.36 4.25 8.88
CA ALA A 313 2.53 4.29 8.01
C ALA A 313 3.53 3.19 8.37
N LEU A 314 4.25 2.69 7.38
CA LEU A 314 5.42 1.84 7.54
C LEU A 314 6.67 2.69 7.35
N ARG A 315 7.54 2.72 8.36
CA ARG A 315 8.87 3.32 8.25
C ARG A 315 9.89 2.22 8.02
N ILE A 316 10.51 2.19 6.84
CA ILE A 316 11.64 1.32 6.57
C ILE A 316 12.87 1.93 7.23
N LEU A 317 13.46 1.23 8.21
CA LEU A 317 14.62 1.68 8.97
C LEU A 317 15.93 1.19 8.35
N SER A 318 15.96 -0.09 7.95
CA SER A 318 17.11 -0.72 7.28
C SER A 318 16.67 -1.92 6.45
N VAL A 319 17.42 -2.21 5.39
CA VAL A 319 17.19 -3.31 4.47
C VAL A 319 18.45 -4.20 4.46
N GLY A 320 18.27 -5.47 4.81
CA GLY A 320 19.29 -6.50 4.68
C GLY A 320 19.03 -7.40 3.47
N SER A 321 19.92 -8.36 3.22
CA SER A 321 19.79 -9.32 2.11
C SER A 321 18.57 -10.23 2.22
N GLU A 322 18.05 -10.41 3.43
CA GLU A 322 16.98 -11.37 3.73
C GLU A 322 15.94 -10.84 4.74
N PHE A 323 16.10 -9.61 5.22
CA PHE A 323 15.24 -9.01 6.21
C PHE A 323 15.09 -7.51 5.98
N VAL A 324 14.08 -6.93 6.61
CA VAL A 324 13.85 -5.50 6.70
C VAL A 324 13.51 -5.15 8.13
N ASP A 325 14.08 -4.08 8.66
CA ASP A 325 13.64 -3.49 9.91
C ASP A 325 12.57 -2.44 9.57
N VAL A 326 11.35 -2.67 10.04
CA VAL A 326 10.20 -1.81 9.77
C VAL A 326 9.56 -1.35 11.08
N GLU A 327 9.21 -0.08 11.16
CA GLU A 327 8.37 0.44 12.24
C GLU A 327 6.97 0.74 11.72
N VAL A 328 5.97 0.14 12.36
CA VAL A 328 4.56 0.41 12.09
C VAL A 328 4.13 1.57 12.97
N ARG A 329 3.55 2.62 12.40
CA ARG A 329 3.14 3.85 13.09
C ARG A 329 1.65 4.10 12.91
N ALA A 330 0.95 4.48 13.98
CA ALA A 330 -0.42 4.99 13.84
C ALA A 330 -0.41 6.36 13.13
N GLY A 331 -1.44 6.61 12.32
CA GLY A 331 -1.50 7.80 11.48
C GLY A 331 -0.81 7.53 10.15
N ALA A 332 -1.58 7.53 9.06
CA ALA A 332 -0.96 7.72 7.75
C ALA A 332 -0.56 9.20 7.71
N ILE A 333 0.73 9.52 7.66
CA ILE A 333 1.15 10.89 7.32
C ILE A 333 1.88 10.77 5.98
N VAL A 334 1.17 11.02 4.88
CA VAL A 334 1.84 11.33 3.61
C VAL A 334 2.31 12.77 3.73
N SER A 335 3.44 12.96 4.41
CA SER A 335 4.12 14.25 4.38
C SER A 335 4.75 14.37 2.99
N PHE A 336 4.08 15.05 2.04
CA PHE A 336 4.74 15.57 0.83
C PHE A 336 4.83 17.10 0.86
N PRO A 337 5.48 17.70 1.88
CA PRO A 337 5.55 19.13 2.08
C PRO A 337 6.34 19.85 0.99
N ILE A 338 7.13 19.15 0.17
CA ILE A 338 7.79 19.73 -1.02
C ILE A 338 6.76 20.45 -1.90
N ARG A 339 5.62 19.83 -2.16
CA ARG A 339 4.54 20.47 -2.92
C ARG A 339 4.08 21.76 -2.24
N GLY A 340 3.83 21.71 -0.93
CA GLY A 340 3.46 22.87 -0.14
C GLY A 340 4.50 23.98 -0.19
N VAL A 341 5.78 23.64 -0.16
CA VAL A 341 6.89 24.62 -0.30
C VAL A 341 6.90 25.24 -1.69
N LEU A 342 6.73 24.45 -2.75
CA LEU A 342 6.67 24.96 -4.12
C LEU A 342 5.48 25.91 -4.31
N LEU A 343 4.33 25.55 -3.73
CA LEU A 343 3.11 26.33 -3.79
C LEU A 343 3.23 27.62 -2.95
N ALA A 344 3.55 27.50 -1.66
CA ALA A 344 3.72 28.64 -0.75
C ALA A 344 4.88 29.55 -1.18
N GLY A 345 5.93 28.99 -1.79
CA GLY A 345 7.03 29.74 -2.39
C GLY A 345 6.62 30.56 -3.62
N GLY A 346 5.47 30.24 -4.23
CA GLY A 346 5.08 30.74 -5.55
C GLY A 346 6.01 30.26 -6.66
N PHE A 347 6.69 29.13 -6.45
CA PHE A 347 7.60 28.54 -7.42
C PHE A 347 6.83 27.79 -8.50
N ARG A 348 5.69 27.20 -8.14
CA ARG A 348 4.75 26.60 -9.08
C ARG A 348 3.31 26.92 -8.67
N THR A 349 2.43 26.98 -9.66
CA THR A 349 0.99 27.13 -9.41
C THR A 349 0.35 25.79 -9.05
N GLN A 350 -0.83 25.83 -8.45
CA GLN A 350 -1.63 24.64 -8.16
C GLN A 350 -1.83 23.76 -9.40
N HIS A 351 -2.18 24.37 -10.54
CA HIS A 351 -2.35 23.67 -11.81
C HIS A 351 -1.08 23.01 -12.31
N GLN A 352 0.09 23.67 -12.20
CA GLN A 352 1.37 23.08 -12.58
C GLN A 352 1.69 21.87 -11.71
N LEU A 353 1.51 22.00 -10.39
CA LEU A 353 1.79 20.92 -9.45
C LEU A 353 0.85 19.72 -9.63
N ASN A 354 -0.37 19.90 -10.13
CA ASN A 354 -1.27 18.78 -10.45
C ASN A 354 -0.77 17.91 -11.61
N LEU A 355 0.15 18.42 -12.43
CA LEU A 355 0.71 17.72 -13.60
C LEU A 355 2.10 17.15 -13.35
N MET A 356 2.68 17.36 -12.17
CA MET A 356 4.06 16.97 -11.85
C MET A 356 4.10 15.67 -11.05
N LEU A 357 5.07 14.81 -11.33
CA LEU A 357 5.36 13.66 -10.48
C LEU A 357 6.09 14.10 -9.21
N PRO A 358 6.03 13.32 -8.10
CA PRO A 358 6.74 13.65 -6.86
C PRO A 358 8.25 13.91 -7.06
N GLU A 359 8.91 13.13 -7.90
CA GLU A 359 10.35 13.31 -8.20
C GLU A 359 10.60 14.63 -8.96
N ASP A 360 9.71 15.02 -9.88
CA ASP A 360 9.81 16.30 -10.58
C ASP A 360 9.62 17.49 -9.64
N MET A 361 8.70 17.36 -8.66
CA MET A 361 8.52 18.37 -7.62
C MET A 361 9.76 18.49 -6.73
N ARG A 362 10.36 17.36 -6.35
CA ARG A 362 11.61 17.33 -5.59
C ARG A 362 12.74 18.02 -6.34
N ASN A 363 12.98 17.63 -7.60
CA ASN A 363 14.03 18.23 -8.43
C ASN A 363 13.78 19.71 -8.69
N THR A 364 12.51 20.11 -8.86
CA THR A 364 12.14 21.52 -8.96
C THR A 364 12.51 22.28 -7.69
N LEU A 365 12.19 21.77 -6.50
CA LEU A 365 12.55 22.43 -5.25
C LEU A 365 14.07 22.58 -5.10
N ILE A 366 14.85 21.57 -5.49
CA ILE A 366 16.32 21.62 -5.49
C ILE A 366 16.83 22.76 -6.37
N VAL A 367 16.29 22.91 -7.58
CA VAL A 367 16.64 24.00 -8.51
C VAL A 367 16.31 25.37 -7.89
N GLU A 368 15.10 25.52 -7.36
CA GLU A 368 14.65 26.80 -6.80
C GLU A 368 15.46 27.22 -5.56
N MET A 369 15.84 26.26 -4.72
CA MET A 369 16.70 26.47 -3.56
C MET A 369 18.14 26.79 -3.94
N THR A 370 18.71 26.08 -4.91
CA THR A 370 20.08 26.34 -5.41
C THR A 370 20.18 27.74 -6.01
N ALA A 371 19.14 28.20 -6.70
CA ALA A 371 19.10 29.54 -7.29
C ALA A 371 18.99 30.68 -6.25
N ARG A 372 18.60 30.39 -5.01
CA ARG A 372 18.24 31.38 -3.97
C ARG A 372 19.03 31.25 -2.69
N SER A 373 20.05 30.41 -2.67
CA SER A 373 20.91 30.22 -1.50
C SER A 373 22.36 30.05 -1.92
N LYS A 374 23.27 30.14 -0.96
CA LYS A 374 24.69 29.86 -1.16
C LYS A 374 24.99 28.36 -1.34
N GLN A 375 24.05 27.52 -0.92
CA GLN A 375 24.23 26.07 -0.87
C GLN A 375 23.81 25.40 -2.18
N ASN A 376 24.53 24.34 -2.57
CA ASN A 376 24.38 23.67 -3.86
C ASN A 376 24.34 22.14 -3.79
N ASP A 377 24.38 21.56 -2.58
CA ASP A 377 24.42 20.12 -2.35
C ASP A 377 23.06 19.52 -1.96
N TYR A 378 21.96 20.19 -2.33
CA TYR A 378 20.60 19.82 -1.89
C TYR A 378 20.15 18.42 -2.31
N GLN A 379 20.75 17.85 -3.36
CA GLN A 379 20.46 16.49 -3.81
C GLN A 379 20.69 15.42 -2.73
N ARG A 380 21.60 15.68 -1.78
CA ARG A 380 22.02 14.71 -0.75
C ARG A 380 20.99 14.49 0.36
N TYR A 381 20.02 15.39 0.53
CA TYR A 381 19.06 15.34 1.64
C TYR A 381 17.81 14.57 1.25
N ASP A 382 17.21 13.83 2.18
CA ASP A 382 15.88 13.25 1.95
C ASP A 382 14.79 14.33 1.72
N SER A 383 13.60 13.90 1.29
CA SER A 383 12.53 14.82 0.90
C SER A 383 11.94 15.62 2.06
N GLU A 384 11.96 15.08 3.29
CA GLU A 384 11.45 15.77 4.47
C GLU A 384 12.40 16.89 4.90
N THR A 385 13.70 16.58 4.97
CA THR A 385 14.78 17.51 5.27
C THR A 385 14.83 18.62 4.23
N LEU A 386 14.77 18.27 2.94
CA LEU A 386 14.73 19.22 1.83
C LEU A 386 13.50 20.14 1.92
N ALA A 387 12.32 19.58 2.16
CA ALA A 387 11.11 20.37 2.34
C ALA A 387 11.22 21.30 3.55
N GLY A 388 11.80 20.85 4.67
CA GLY A 388 12.05 21.70 5.82
C GLY A 388 12.97 22.87 5.49
N MET A 389 14.10 22.63 4.82
CA MET A 389 15.00 23.71 4.39
C MET A 389 14.31 24.69 3.44
N GLY A 390 13.55 24.17 2.47
CA GLY A 390 12.78 24.98 1.55
C GLY A 390 11.68 25.80 2.24
N ALA A 391 11.00 25.23 3.24
CA ALA A 391 9.99 25.92 4.03
C ALA A 391 10.58 27.10 4.81
N VAL A 392 11.78 26.94 5.38
CA VAL A 392 12.49 28.05 6.07
C VAL A 392 12.82 29.16 5.08
N LEU A 393 13.41 28.83 3.92
CA LEU A 393 13.71 29.81 2.87
C LEU A 393 12.46 30.59 2.46
N VAL A 394 11.37 29.87 2.16
CA VAL A 394 10.09 30.46 1.78
C VAL A 394 9.54 31.35 2.90
N PHE A 395 9.60 30.91 4.16
CA PHE A 395 9.13 31.68 5.30
C PHE A 395 9.90 33.00 5.45
N LEU A 396 11.24 32.97 5.42
CA LEU A 396 12.06 34.17 5.53
C LEU A 396 11.78 35.15 4.39
N ARG A 397 11.69 34.63 3.17
CA ARG A 397 11.44 35.41 1.95
C ARG A 397 10.06 36.05 1.94
N ARG A 398 9.01 35.25 2.13
CA ARG A 398 7.61 35.69 1.97
C ARG A 398 7.17 36.67 3.04
N ASN A 399 7.77 36.58 4.23
CA ASN A 399 7.47 37.46 5.36
C ASN A 399 8.40 38.68 5.44
N GLY A 400 9.27 38.88 4.44
CA GLY A 400 10.16 40.04 4.36
C GLY A 400 11.24 40.07 5.43
N LEU A 401 11.55 38.93 6.05
CA LEU A 401 12.63 38.83 7.03
C LEU A 401 13.99 38.85 6.33
N ARG A 402 14.06 38.29 5.12
CA ARG A 402 15.23 38.37 4.23
C ARG A 402 14.77 38.53 2.78
N ASP A 403 15.49 39.34 2.02
CA ASP A 403 15.27 39.48 0.58
C ASP A 403 16.09 38.44 -0.21
N ASP A 404 15.85 38.37 -1.53
CA ASP A 404 16.51 37.40 -2.40
C ASP A 404 18.03 37.57 -2.47
N ALA A 405 18.54 38.80 -2.25
CA ALA A 405 19.97 39.07 -2.23
C ALA A 405 20.63 38.52 -0.96
N ALA A 406 20.01 38.76 0.21
CA ALA A 406 20.45 38.23 1.47
C ALA A 406 20.39 36.70 1.47
N LEU A 407 19.29 36.10 1.01
CA LEU A 407 19.13 34.64 0.95
C LEU A 407 20.21 33.97 0.09
N LYS A 408 20.59 34.56 -1.06
CA LYS A 408 21.68 34.05 -1.91
C LYS A 408 23.03 33.98 -1.22
N SER A 409 23.26 34.76 -0.17
CA SER A 409 24.50 34.73 0.63
C SER A 409 24.48 33.70 1.76
N MET A 410 23.33 33.06 2.01
CA MET A 410 23.06 32.20 3.17
C MET A 410 22.99 30.72 2.77
N THR A 411 23.52 29.85 3.63
CA THR A 411 23.25 28.40 3.59
C THR A 411 21.92 28.07 4.25
N ALA A 412 21.43 26.84 4.11
CA ALA A 412 20.22 26.39 4.82
C ALA A 412 20.37 26.49 6.35
N ASP A 413 21.58 26.28 6.87
CA ASP A 413 21.87 26.44 8.30
C ASP A 413 21.83 27.92 8.74
N ASP A 414 22.39 28.83 7.95
CA ASP A 414 22.30 30.27 8.21
C ASP A 414 20.83 30.73 8.25
N MET A 415 20.02 30.25 7.30
CA MET A 415 18.58 30.55 7.23
C MET A 415 17.83 29.99 8.46
N ARG A 416 18.14 28.75 8.87
CA ARG A 416 17.60 28.15 10.09
C ARG A 416 17.95 28.98 11.33
N ASN A 417 19.20 29.40 11.47
CA ASN A 417 19.65 30.20 12.61
C ASN A 417 18.95 31.57 12.66
N VAL A 418 18.74 32.22 11.51
CA VAL A 418 17.93 33.43 11.43
C VAL A 418 16.50 33.16 11.92
N LEU A 419 15.85 32.09 11.45
CA LEU A 419 14.51 31.75 11.90
C LEU A 419 14.46 31.51 13.42
N ILE A 420 15.43 30.81 14.00
CA ILE A 420 15.50 30.58 15.44
C ILE A 420 15.59 31.90 16.22
N VAL A 421 16.38 32.87 15.74
CA VAL A 421 16.48 34.19 16.38
C VAL A 421 15.14 34.93 16.33
N GLU A 422 14.49 34.95 15.17
CA GLU A 422 13.18 35.60 14.98
C GLU A 422 12.09 34.96 15.85
N LEU A 423 12.08 33.63 15.94
CA LEU A 423 11.15 32.89 16.80
C LEU A 423 11.50 33.03 18.28
N GLY A 424 12.79 33.15 18.63
CA GLY A 424 13.25 33.41 19.99
C GLY A 424 12.74 34.75 20.51
N ALA A 425 12.78 35.79 19.67
CA ALA A 425 12.20 37.09 19.98
C ALA A 425 10.67 37.03 20.16
N GLN A 426 9.98 36.14 19.43
CA GLN A 426 8.53 35.93 19.54
C GLN A 426 8.14 35.12 20.78
N THR A 427 8.87 34.06 21.09
CA THR A 427 8.44 33.01 22.02
C THR A 427 9.12 33.09 23.39
N GLY A 428 10.30 33.73 23.46
CA GLY A 428 11.20 33.70 24.62
C GLY A 428 12.07 32.43 24.72
N LEU A 429 11.95 31.48 23.78
CA LEU A 429 12.49 30.13 23.90
C LEU A 429 13.83 29.92 23.15
N GLY A 430 14.61 30.98 22.94
CA GLY A 430 15.72 31.01 21.96
C GLY A 430 16.62 29.77 21.90
N ARG A 431 17.08 29.23 23.04
CA ARG A 431 17.93 28.02 23.06
C ARG A 431 17.15 26.72 22.84
N GLU A 432 15.92 26.63 23.33
CA GLU A 432 15.08 25.44 23.23
C GLU A 432 14.63 25.18 21.79
N LEU A 433 14.51 26.24 20.98
CA LEU A 433 14.17 26.16 19.56
C LEU A 433 15.19 25.36 18.73
N GLN A 434 16.44 25.22 19.18
CA GLN A 434 17.46 24.44 18.48
C GLN A 434 17.09 22.95 18.35
N GLY A 435 16.27 22.42 19.26
CA GLY A 435 15.82 21.02 19.25
C GLY A 435 14.74 20.68 18.21
N TYR A 436 14.18 21.68 17.51
CA TYR A 436 13.07 21.48 16.57
C TYR A 436 13.56 21.34 15.13
N THR A 437 12.90 20.51 14.33
CA THR A 437 13.17 20.41 12.88
C THR A 437 12.81 21.70 12.16
N ASN A 438 13.32 21.89 10.94
CA ASN A 438 13.00 23.08 10.14
C ASN A 438 11.49 23.26 9.89
N LEU A 439 10.76 22.17 9.63
CA LEU A 439 9.30 22.22 9.48
C LEU A 439 8.61 22.61 10.79
N GLN A 440 9.07 22.07 11.92
CA GLN A 440 8.51 22.43 13.23
C GLN A 440 8.76 23.90 13.57
N LEU A 441 9.94 24.45 13.25
CA LEU A 441 10.22 25.88 13.43
C LEU A 441 9.27 26.75 12.59
N VAL A 442 9.06 26.41 11.32
CA VAL A 442 8.09 27.13 10.46
C VAL A 442 6.67 27.03 11.04
N GLN A 443 6.26 25.87 11.53
CA GLN A 443 4.96 25.69 12.19
C GLN A 443 4.83 26.55 13.46
N ILE A 444 5.88 26.65 14.27
CA ILE A 444 5.93 27.55 15.44
C ILE A 444 5.79 29.01 15.00
N GLY A 445 6.47 29.42 13.92
CA GLY A 445 6.33 30.76 13.35
C GLY A 445 4.92 31.08 12.88
N LEU A 446 4.19 30.08 12.38
CA LEU A 446 2.79 30.18 12.00
C LEU A 446 1.81 30.04 13.18
N GLY A 447 2.29 29.99 14.43
CA GLY A 447 1.45 30.01 15.63
C GLY A 447 1.13 28.63 16.23
N SER A 448 1.85 27.58 15.86
CA SER A 448 1.76 26.27 16.53
C SER A 448 2.27 26.33 17.98
N ASP A 449 1.60 25.59 18.86
CA ASP A 449 1.94 25.38 20.27
C ASP A 449 3.11 24.40 20.51
N LEU A 450 3.74 23.87 19.44
CA LEU A 450 4.86 22.92 19.51
C LEU A 450 5.96 23.31 20.49
N ALA A 451 6.24 24.61 20.59
CA ALA A 451 7.21 25.23 21.48
C ALA A 451 6.81 25.20 22.98
N ARG A 452 5.53 24.96 23.31
CA ARG A 452 4.94 25.13 24.65
C ARG A 452 4.21 23.88 25.17
N ARG A 453 4.46 22.70 24.58
CA ARG A 453 3.74 21.43 24.85
C ARG A 453 3.78 20.88 26.29
N GLY A 454 4.17 21.68 27.29
CA GLY A 454 4.10 21.35 28.70
C GLY A 454 2.77 21.67 29.41
N VAL A 455 1.94 22.64 28.97
CA VAL A 455 0.70 23.00 29.71
C VAL A 455 -0.38 23.61 28.82
N GLY A 456 -1.49 22.89 28.59
CA GLY A 456 -2.86 23.40 28.47
C GLY A 456 -3.27 24.45 27.42
N THR A 457 -2.38 24.98 26.57
CA THR A 457 -2.74 26.04 25.59
C THR A 457 -2.97 25.48 24.19
N ALA A 458 -4.17 25.71 23.64
CA ALA A 458 -4.49 25.37 22.24
C ALA A 458 -3.64 26.19 21.24
N PRO A 459 -3.35 25.66 20.02
CA PRO A 459 -2.67 26.40 18.97
C PRO A 459 -3.41 27.69 18.58
N PHE A 460 -2.70 28.81 18.45
CA PHE A 460 -3.26 30.10 18.05
C PHE A 460 -2.92 30.43 16.59
N TYR A 461 -3.58 29.73 15.67
CA TYR A 461 -3.32 29.84 14.23
C TYR A 461 -3.75 31.16 13.59
N VAL A 462 -4.52 32.01 14.30
CA VAL A 462 -4.88 33.38 13.85
C VAL A 462 -3.64 34.18 13.45
N ARG A 463 -2.55 34.05 14.24
CA ARG A 463 -1.25 34.65 13.92
C ARG A 463 -0.74 34.19 12.56
N GLY A 464 -0.76 32.87 12.33
CA GLY A 464 -0.32 32.25 11.09
C GLY A 464 -1.09 32.75 9.88
N VAL A 465 -2.41 32.92 10.01
CA VAL A 465 -3.26 33.47 8.95
C VAL A 465 -2.90 34.92 8.62
N LEU A 466 -2.73 35.77 9.64
CA LEU A 466 -2.32 37.16 9.45
C LEU A 466 -0.97 37.30 8.76
N LEU A 467 -0.04 36.41 9.11
CA LEU A 467 1.29 36.38 8.53
C LEU A 467 1.27 35.83 7.08
N ALA A 468 0.66 34.66 6.88
CA ALA A 468 0.59 34.00 5.57
C ALA A 468 -0.21 34.82 4.54
N GLY A 469 -1.28 35.49 4.97
CA GLY A 469 -2.06 36.41 4.14
C GLY A 469 -1.41 37.79 3.93
N ARG A 470 -0.24 38.02 4.55
CA ARG A 470 0.49 39.30 4.51
C ARG A 470 -0.34 40.48 5.03
N PHE A 471 -1.26 40.21 5.93
CA PHE A 471 -2.09 41.23 6.57
C PHE A 471 -1.32 41.96 7.67
N ARG A 472 -0.34 41.29 8.28
CA ARG A 472 0.62 41.87 9.22
C ARG A 472 2.01 41.27 9.03
N THR A 473 3.04 42.04 9.38
CA THR A 473 4.42 41.55 9.39
C THR A 473 4.73 40.82 10.69
N GLN A 474 5.78 40.00 10.69
CA GLN A 474 6.26 39.32 11.90
C GLN A 474 6.54 40.30 13.05
N HIS A 475 7.17 41.44 12.76
CA HIS A 475 7.47 42.45 13.79
C HIS A 475 6.20 43.12 14.35
N GLN A 476 5.19 43.39 13.52
CA GLN A 476 3.89 43.90 13.99
C GLN A 476 3.19 42.86 14.88
N LEU A 477 3.20 41.59 14.47
CA LEU A 477 2.59 40.52 15.26
C LEU A 477 3.34 40.25 16.57
N ASN A 478 4.62 40.60 16.69
CA ASN A 478 5.35 40.47 17.95
C ASN A 478 4.91 41.50 19.02
N THR A 479 4.28 42.60 18.62
CA THR A 479 3.80 43.65 19.54
C THR A 479 2.30 43.60 19.80
N MET A 480 1.58 42.69 19.15
CA MET A 480 0.11 42.56 19.27
C MET A 480 -0.27 41.53 20.33
N SER A 481 -1.33 41.80 21.08
CA SER A 481 -1.98 40.77 21.92
C SER A 481 -2.74 39.76 21.05
N ASN A 482 -3.11 38.60 21.62
CA ASN A 482 -3.95 37.63 20.90
C ASN A 482 -5.30 38.24 20.50
N ASP A 483 -5.91 39.06 21.37
CA ASP A 483 -7.18 39.73 21.08
C ASP A 483 -7.05 40.75 19.95
N ASP A 484 -5.94 41.50 19.90
CA ASP A 484 -5.65 42.42 18.79
C ASP A 484 -5.48 41.67 17.47
N MET A 485 -4.81 40.51 17.49
CA MET A 485 -4.66 39.66 16.30
C MET A 485 -6.00 39.11 15.85
N ARG A 486 -6.82 38.60 16.79
CA ARG A 486 -8.17 38.09 16.51
C ARG A 486 -9.04 39.18 15.87
N ASN A 487 -9.13 40.35 16.49
CA ASN A 487 -9.93 41.46 15.98
C ASN A 487 -9.41 41.96 14.62
N THR A 488 -8.08 41.99 14.43
CA THR A 488 -7.49 42.33 13.14
C THR A 488 -7.89 41.34 12.05
N LEU A 489 -7.85 40.03 12.34
CA LEU A 489 -8.26 39.01 11.37
C LEU A 489 -9.74 39.15 11.03
N ILE A 490 -10.61 39.41 12.01
CA ILE A 490 -12.04 39.65 11.78
C ILE A 490 -12.23 40.82 10.81
N VAL A 491 -11.59 41.96 11.05
CA VAL A 491 -11.68 43.14 10.17
C VAL A 491 -11.24 42.81 8.75
N VAL A 492 -10.11 42.10 8.60
CA VAL A 492 -9.61 41.67 7.29
C VAL A 492 -10.62 40.77 6.58
N MET A 493 -11.10 39.74 7.26
CA MET A 493 -12.04 38.75 6.73
C MET A 493 -13.37 39.39 6.31
N THR A 494 -13.92 40.30 7.13
CA THR A 494 -15.13 41.07 6.80
C THR A 494 -14.90 41.97 5.58
N SER A 495 -13.70 42.53 5.41
CA SER A 495 -13.40 43.37 4.25
C SER A 495 -13.20 42.59 2.94
N LEU A 496 -12.92 41.28 3.03
CA LEU A 496 -12.56 40.41 1.90
C LEU A 496 -13.60 39.30 1.63
N SER A 497 -14.73 39.28 2.34
CA SER A 497 -15.82 38.31 2.13
C SER A 497 -17.19 38.97 2.22
N ASN A 498 -18.25 38.23 1.87
CA ASN A 498 -19.63 38.67 2.11
C ASN A 498 -20.16 38.24 3.50
N GLN A 499 -19.33 37.57 4.31
CA GLN A 499 -19.69 37.06 5.63
C GLN A 499 -19.59 38.18 6.68
N THR A 500 -20.56 38.26 7.60
CA THR A 500 -20.68 39.38 8.55
C THR A 500 -20.58 38.97 10.03
N ASP A 501 -20.60 37.68 10.34
CA ASP A 501 -20.71 37.14 11.70
C ASP A 501 -19.42 36.48 12.23
N TYR A 502 -18.25 36.80 11.67
CA TYR A 502 -16.96 36.24 12.13
C TYR A 502 -16.68 36.45 13.63
N GLN A 503 -17.31 37.45 14.25
CA GLN A 503 -17.22 37.65 15.71
C GLN A 503 -17.73 36.45 16.51
N ALA A 504 -18.67 35.66 15.97
CA ALA A 504 -19.23 34.48 16.63
C ALA A 504 -18.29 33.25 16.61
N TYR A 505 -17.22 33.28 15.81
CA TYR A 505 -16.35 32.13 15.59
C TYR A 505 -15.33 32.03 16.72
N ASN A 506 -15.06 30.85 17.28
CA ASN A 506 -13.90 30.71 18.17
C ASN A 506 -12.58 30.90 17.38
N ASP A 507 -11.43 31.00 18.07
CA ASP A 507 -10.14 31.25 17.41
C ASP A 507 -9.73 30.18 16.40
N ALA A 508 -10.08 28.91 16.67
CA ALA A 508 -9.76 27.81 15.79
C ALA A 508 -10.59 27.87 14.49
N ASP A 509 -11.89 28.11 14.61
CA ASP A 509 -12.79 28.24 13.46
C ASP A 509 -12.44 29.47 12.63
N LEU A 510 -12.16 30.61 13.30
CA LEU A 510 -11.75 31.86 12.66
C LEU A 510 -10.43 31.68 11.90
N ALA A 511 -9.44 31.03 12.52
CA ALA A 511 -8.18 30.72 11.86
C ALA A 511 -8.37 29.74 10.69
N GLY A 512 -9.26 28.75 10.84
CA GLY A 512 -9.60 27.80 9.78
C GLY A 512 -10.17 28.49 8.55
N VAL A 513 -11.25 29.28 8.70
CA VAL A 513 -11.85 30.01 7.57
C VAL A 513 -10.88 31.04 6.97
N GLY A 514 -10.07 31.70 7.82
CA GLY A 514 -9.04 32.61 7.35
C GLY A 514 -7.94 31.92 6.55
N ALA A 515 -7.51 30.73 6.96
CA ALA A 515 -6.53 29.94 6.22
C ALA A 515 -7.04 29.52 4.84
N VAL A 516 -8.33 29.16 4.73
CA VAL A 516 -8.99 28.89 3.44
C VAL A 516 -9.00 30.13 2.54
N MET A 517 -9.39 31.30 3.07
CA MET A 517 -9.37 32.55 2.32
C MET A 517 -7.96 32.87 1.79
N VAL A 518 -6.95 32.80 2.68
CA VAL A 518 -5.55 33.04 2.32
C VAL A 518 -5.08 32.05 1.26
N PHE A 519 -5.44 30.77 1.38
CA PHE A 519 -5.13 29.78 0.35
C PHE A 519 -5.72 30.15 -1.01
N LEU A 520 -7.00 30.51 -1.09
CA LEU A 520 -7.63 30.89 -2.35
C LEU A 520 -6.98 32.15 -2.95
N ARG A 521 -6.70 33.14 -2.11
CA ARG A 521 -6.15 34.43 -2.50
C ARG A 521 -4.70 34.32 -2.98
N GLU A 522 -3.82 33.80 -2.13
CA GLU A 522 -2.37 33.81 -2.37
C GLU A 522 -1.94 32.86 -3.50
N ASN A 523 -2.79 31.89 -3.84
CA ASN A 523 -2.58 30.98 -4.97
C ASN A 523 -3.28 31.44 -6.26
N GLY A 524 -3.90 32.62 -6.25
CA GLY A 524 -4.56 33.19 -7.43
C GLY A 524 -5.79 32.41 -7.89
N LEU A 525 -6.38 31.59 -7.01
CA LEU A 525 -7.61 30.85 -7.32
C LEU A 525 -8.80 31.80 -7.30
N ARG A 526 -8.80 32.80 -6.42
CA ARG A 526 -9.80 33.88 -6.36
C ARG A 526 -9.13 35.20 -6.01
N GLY A 527 -9.52 36.26 -6.72
CA GLY A 527 -9.06 37.62 -6.39
C GLY A 527 -9.92 38.26 -5.28
N ASP A 528 -9.46 39.38 -4.73
CA ASP A 528 -10.17 40.12 -3.68
C ASP A 528 -11.61 40.49 -4.08
N ALA A 529 -11.85 40.80 -5.37
CA ALA A 529 -13.18 41.13 -5.88
C ALA A 529 -14.13 39.92 -5.93
N ASP A 530 -13.60 38.72 -6.13
CA ASP A 530 -14.37 37.47 -6.12
C ASP A 530 -14.65 37.05 -4.68
N LEU A 531 -13.63 37.09 -3.82
CA LEU A 531 -13.75 36.73 -2.41
C LEU A 531 -14.81 37.57 -1.70
N LYS A 532 -14.89 38.88 -1.99
CA LYS A 532 -15.93 39.79 -1.47
C LYS A 532 -17.36 39.38 -1.78
N LYS A 533 -17.57 38.51 -2.78
CA LYS A 533 -18.89 37.99 -3.16
C LYS A 533 -19.16 36.61 -2.57
N MET A 534 -18.21 36.03 -1.84
CA MET A 534 -18.24 34.67 -1.33
C MET A 534 -18.35 34.64 0.20
N SER A 535 -19.19 33.74 0.70
CA SER A 535 -19.27 33.42 2.13
C SER A 535 -18.10 32.53 2.56
N ALA A 536 -17.93 32.33 3.87
CA ALA A 536 -16.93 31.39 4.37
C ALA A 536 -17.17 29.96 3.81
N ASP A 537 -18.43 29.56 3.69
CA ASP A 537 -18.82 28.26 3.13
C ASP A 537 -18.58 28.18 1.62
N ASP A 538 -18.83 29.25 0.85
CA ASP A 538 -18.50 29.30 -0.57
C ASP A 538 -16.99 29.14 -0.78
N GLN A 539 -16.19 29.84 0.03
CA GLN A 539 -14.72 29.75 -0.01
C GLN A 539 -14.25 28.33 0.33
N ARG A 540 -14.81 27.72 1.37
CA ARG A 540 -14.55 26.31 1.73
C ARG A 540 -14.89 25.36 0.58
N ASN A 541 -16.05 25.50 -0.04
CA ASN A 541 -16.48 24.65 -1.14
C ASN A 541 -15.57 24.78 -2.36
N VAL A 542 -15.12 25.99 -2.69
CA VAL A 542 -14.11 26.19 -3.75
C VAL A 542 -12.81 25.49 -3.38
N ALA A 543 -12.31 25.66 -2.15
CA ALA A 543 -11.10 24.98 -1.71
C ALA A 543 -11.23 23.44 -1.80
N ILE A 544 -12.38 22.87 -1.42
CA ILE A 544 -12.65 21.43 -1.56
C ILE A 544 -12.58 20.98 -3.02
N VAL A 545 -13.18 21.73 -3.95
CA VAL A 545 -13.16 21.39 -5.38
C VAL A 545 -11.73 21.40 -5.92
N GLU A 546 -10.97 22.46 -5.61
CA GLU A 546 -9.59 22.62 -6.06
C GLU A 546 -8.65 21.57 -5.47
N LEU A 547 -8.85 21.21 -4.19
CA LEU A 547 -8.07 20.18 -3.51
C LEU A 547 -8.51 18.76 -3.87
N LYS A 548 -9.77 18.54 -4.23
CA LYS A 548 -10.25 17.26 -4.76
C LYS A 548 -9.62 16.97 -6.12
N ALA A 549 -9.51 17.99 -6.99
CA ALA A 549 -8.78 17.86 -8.26
C ALA A 549 -7.31 17.48 -8.05
N GLN A 550 -6.70 17.92 -6.94
CA GLN A 550 -5.34 17.56 -6.56
C GLN A 550 -5.22 16.14 -5.99
N THR A 551 -6.10 15.77 -5.06
CA THR A 551 -5.93 14.57 -4.23
C THR A 551 -6.69 13.35 -4.74
N GLY A 552 -7.68 13.56 -5.61
CA GLY A 552 -8.65 12.54 -6.00
C GLY A 552 -9.60 12.14 -4.86
N ARG A 553 -9.61 12.86 -3.73
CA ARG A 553 -10.32 12.46 -2.50
C ARG A 553 -11.61 13.22 -2.25
N ASN A 554 -12.44 12.63 -1.39
CA ASN A 554 -13.53 13.36 -0.76
C ASN A 554 -13.01 14.10 0.48
N LEU A 555 -13.05 15.44 0.44
CA LEU A 555 -12.50 16.30 1.49
C LEU A 555 -13.60 16.99 2.33
N GLN A 556 -14.87 16.64 2.11
CA GLN A 556 -16.01 17.27 2.79
C GLN A 556 -15.97 17.14 4.31
N GLY A 557 -15.40 16.05 4.83
CA GLY A 557 -15.29 15.79 6.27
C GLY A 557 -14.14 16.50 6.99
N LEU A 558 -13.27 17.22 6.28
CA LEU A 558 -12.10 17.87 6.89
C LEU A 558 -12.46 19.21 7.52
N SER A 559 -11.82 19.59 8.64
CA SER A 559 -11.93 20.94 9.16
C SER A 559 -11.32 21.96 8.18
N ASN A 560 -11.64 23.25 8.32
CA ASN A 560 -11.06 24.28 7.44
C ASN A 560 -9.53 24.38 7.56
N ILE A 561 -8.97 24.15 8.76
CA ILE A 561 -7.52 24.13 8.93
C ILE A 561 -6.90 22.89 8.28
N ASP A 562 -7.57 21.73 8.35
CA ASP A 562 -7.10 20.51 7.69
C ASP A 562 -7.15 20.63 6.16
N LEU A 563 -8.14 21.35 5.61
CA LEU A 563 -8.16 21.70 4.18
C LEU A 563 -6.95 22.56 3.80
N ALA A 564 -6.64 23.60 4.58
CA ALA A 564 -5.48 24.44 4.33
C ALA A 564 -4.15 23.66 4.48
N LEU A 565 -4.05 22.75 5.45
CA LEU A 565 -2.88 21.87 5.60
C LEU A 565 -2.75 20.88 4.43
N THR A 566 -3.87 20.32 3.96
CA THR A 566 -3.93 19.46 2.77
C THR A 566 -3.42 20.21 1.53
N ALA A 567 -3.79 21.49 1.39
CA ALA A 567 -3.27 22.35 0.32
C ALA A 567 -1.75 22.50 0.36
N LEU A 568 -1.16 22.54 1.56
CA LEU A 568 0.28 22.61 1.78
C LEU A 568 0.96 21.24 1.72
N GLY A 569 0.28 20.19 1.24
CA GLY A 569 0.85 18.84 1.15
C GLY A 569 1.12 18.20 2.51
N VAL A 570 0.52 18.72 3.57
CA VAL A 570 0.48 18.11 4.90
C VAL A 570 -0.79 17.28 4.98
N GLU A 571 -0.70 16.01 4.58
CA GLU A 571 -1.83 15.11 4.68
C GLU A 571 -1.87 14.50 6.08
N ARG A 572 -2.77 15.03 6.92
CA ARG A 572 -3.21 14.36 8.15
C ARG A 572 -4.49 13.61 7.81
N PHE A 573 -4.48 12.30 8.06
CA PHE A 573 -5.58 11.38 7.77
C PHE A 573 -6.42 11.12 9.01
#